data_AF-A0A803JDZ5-F1
#
_entry.id   AF-A0A803JDZ5-F1
#
_cell.length_a   1.000
_cell.length_b   1.000
_cell.length_c   1.000
_cell.angle_alpha   90.00
_cell.angle_beta   90.00
_cell.angle_gamma   90.00
#
_symmetry.space_group_name_H-M   'P 1'
#
loop_
_entity.id
_entity.type
_entity.pdbx_description
1 polymer ?
#
loop_
_entity_poly.entity_id
_entity_poly.type
_entity_poly.pdbx_seq_one_letter_code
_entity_poly.pdbx_strand_id
1 'polypeptide(L)' 'MKTSSCQPSTSGCIAGDGNMEPSVLAVDLCFLCHNHPKNGCIVHGRTGHLMACYTCAQKLHKSHKPCPESQFR' A
#
# COMPACT_ATOMS: atom_id res chain seq x y z
N MET A 1 -0.89 11.34 -11.44
CA MET A 1 -0.91 10.20 -10.50
C MET A 1 -2.17 9.41 -10.75
N LYS A 2 -2.16 8.08 -10.62
CA LYS A 2 -3.34 7.22 -10.79
C LYS A 2 -3.47 6.34 -9.55
N THR A 3 -4.69 6.11 -9.11
CA THR A 3 -4.99 5.23 -7.97
C THR A 3 -5.72 4.03 -8.51
N SER A 4 -5.10 2.86 -8.43
CA SER A 4 -5.73 1.59 -8.84
C SER A 4 -5.97 0.73 -7.61
N SER A 5 -7.11 0.03 -7.60
CA SER A 5 -7.29 -1.12 -6.72
C SER A 5 -6.40 -2.23 -7.28
N CYS A 6 -5.16 -2.31 -6.80
CA CYS A 6 -4.33 -3.45 -7.09
C CYS A 6 -4.89 -4.61 -6.27
N GLN A 7 -5.48 -5.60 -6.95
CA GLN A 7 -5.55 -6.92 -6.34
C GLN A 7 -4.10 -7.35 -6.07
N PRO A 8 -3.81 -8.03 -4.96
CA PRO A 8 -2.51 -8.64 -4.75
C PRO A 8 -2.35 -9.76 -5.80
N SER A 9 -1.97 -9.38 -7.02
CA SER A 9 -1.40 -10.31 -7.97
C SER A 9 -0.14 -10.81 -7.29
N THR A 10 -0.09 -12.10 -6.97
CA THR A 10 0.96 -12.82 -6.24
C THR A 10 2.28 -12.87 -7.02
N SER A 11 2.73 -11.75 -7.58
CA SER A 11 3.96 -11.64 -8.35
C SER A 11 4.54 -10.25 -8.12
N GLY A 12 5.44 -10.16 -7.14
CA GLY A 12 6.45 -9.10 -7.11
C GLY A 12 6.52 -8.21 -5.86
N CYS A 13 6.62 -8.79 -4.67
CA CYS A 13 7.69 -8.44 -3.70
C CYS A 13 7.62 -9.41 -2.52
N ILE A 14 8.63 -10.28 -2.41
CA ILE A 14 8.82 -11.13 -1.24
C ILE A 14 9.50 -10.25 -0.20
N ALA A 15 8.77 -9.85 0.83
CA ALA A 15 9.33 -9.48 2.12
C ALA A 15 8.76 -10.46 3.14
N GLY A 16 9.61 -11.27 3.74
CA GLY A 16 9.24 -12.17 4.83
C GLY A 16 9.69 -13.62 4.62
N ASP A 17 10.81 -13.93 5.27
CA ASP A 17 11.21 -15.24 5.76
C ASP A 17 10.04 -16.05 6.38
N GLY A 18 10.08 -17.36 6.17
CA GLY A 18 8.97 -18.24 6.51
C GLY A 18 8.84 -18.55 8.00
N ASN A 19 7.62 -18.41 8.53
CA ASN A 19 7.10 -19.26 9.60
C ASN A 19 5.57 -19.14 9.67
N MET A 20 4.85 -20.26 9.55
CA MET A 20 3.40 -20.33 9.75
C MET A 20 3.13 -20.63 11.22
N GLU A 21 2.88 -19.58 12.01
CA GLU A 21 2.46 -19.63 13.41
C GLU A 21 1.19 -18.78 13.56
N PRO A 22 0.09 -19.28 14.14
CA PRO A 22 -1.18 -18.57 14.19
C PRO A 22 -1.18 -17.52 15.33
N SER A 23 -0.42 -16.45 15.16
CA SER A 23 -0.40 -15.28 16.04
C SER A 23 -0.79 -14.06 15.23
N VAL A 24 -2.04 -13.58 15.42
CA VAL A 24 -2.63 -12.35 14.85
C VAL A 24 -2.11 -11.99 13.46
N LEU A 25 -2.83 -12.43 12.40
CA LEU A 25 -2.60 -12.01 11.02
C LEU A 25 -2.15 -10.54 10.98
N ALA A 26 -0.85 -10.31 10.78
CA ALA A 26 -0.28 -8.98 10.63
C ALA A 26 -0.74 -8.47 9.27
N VAL A 27 -2.03 -8.12 9.19
CA VAL A 27 -2.61 -7.47 8.04
C VAL A 27 -1.84 -6.19 7.90
N ASP A 28 -1.14 -6.05 6.78
CA ASP A 28 -0.46 -4.82 6.45
C ASP A 28 -1.52 -3.72 6.32
N LEU A 29 -1.66 -2.91 7.37
CA LEU A 29 -2.68 -1.87 7.46
C LEU A 29 -2.21 -0.61 6.73
N CYS A 30 -3.16 0.13 6.20
CA CYS A 30 -2.94 1.44 5.57
C CYS A 30 -2.20 2.36 6.55
N PHE A 31 -1.05 2.88 6.17
CA PHE A 31 -0.26 3.79 7.01
C PHE A 31 -0.98 5.11 7.35
N LEU A 32 -1.99 5.49 6.57
CA LEU A 32 -2.70 6.76 6.75
C LEU A 32 -3.87 6.67 7.73
N CYS A 33 -4.53 5.51 7.80
CA CYS A 33 -5.72 5.34 8.64
C CYS A 33 -5.66 4.17 9.61
N HIS A 34 -4.71 3.24 9.43
CA HIS A 34 -4.52 2.03 10.23
C HIS A 34 -5.80 1.20 10.45
N ASN A 35 -6.81 1.38 9.60
CA ASN A 35 -8.14 0.81 9.79
C ASN A 35 -8.53 -0.18 8.67
N HIS A 36 -7.81 -0.12 7.55
CA HIS A 36 -8.07 -0.93 6.37
C HIS A 36 -6.76 -1.50 5.84
N PRO A 37 -6.77 -2.68 5.20
CA PRO A 37 -5.57 -3.25 4.58
C PRO A 37 -5.02 -2.36 3.47
N LYS A 38 -3.70 -2.46 3.21
CA LYS A 38 -3.02 -1.85 2.06
C LYS A 38 -3.53 -2.50 0.76
N ASN A 39 -4.53 -1.88 0.15
CA ASN A 39 -5.16 -2.33 -1.11
C ASN A 39 -5.23 -1.23 -2.19
N GLY A 40 -4.69 -0.05 -1.89
CA GLY A 40 -4.62 1.08 -2.79
C GLY A 40 -3.19 1.32 -3.25
N CYS A 41 -2.96 1.19 -4.55
CA CYS A 41 -1.67 1.52 -5.15
C CYS A 41 -1.66 2.97 -5.62
N ILE A 42 -0.63 3.72 -5.22
CA ILE A 42 -0.39 5.10 -5.65
C ILE A 42 0.64 5.06 -6.78
N VAL A 43 0.19 5.28 -8.02
CA VAL A 43 1.04 5.23 -9.23
C VAL A 43 1.52 6.64 -9.60
N HIS A 44 2.84 6.78 -9.73
CA HIS A 44 3.52 7.99 -10.18
C HIS A 44 4.59 7.62 -11.22
N GLY A 45 4.51 8.18 -12.43
CA GLY A 45 5.40 7.78 -13.53
C GLY A 45 5.19 6.31 -13.93
N ARG A 46 6.24 5.49 -13.80
CA ARG A 46 6.24 4.05 -14.11
C ARG A 46 6.22 3.16 -12.85
N THR A 47 6.25 3.76 -11.66
CA THR A 47 6.30 3.07 -10.36
C THR A 47 4.97 3.22 -9.62
N GLY A 48 4.69 2.29 -8.71
CA GLY A 48 3.49 2.32 -7.86
C GLY A 48 3.77 1.76 -6.47
N HIS A 49 3.28 2.45 -5.44
CA HIS A 49 3.50 2.07 -4.03
C HIS A 49 2.20 1.58 -3.36
N LEU A 50 2.27 0.41 -2.73
CA LEU A 50 1.18 -0.20 -1.98
C LEU A 50 1.32 0.09 -0.48
N MET A 51 1.07 1.33 -0.09
CA MET A 51 1.25 1.81 1.29
C MET A 51 -0.07 2.26 1.95
N ALA A 52 -1.14 2.39 1.17
CA ALA A 52 -2.42 2.94 1.60
C ALA A 52 -3.60 2.05 1.19
N CYS A 53 -4.76 2.23 1.81
CA CYS A 53 -6.00 1.70 1.28
C CYS A 53 -6.52 2.58 0.13
N TYR A 54 -7.38 2.04 -0.73
CA TYR A 54 -7.94 2.72 -1.90
C TYR A 54 -8.58 4.07 -1.57
N THR A 55 -9.32 4.16 -0.46
CA THR A 55 -9.97 5.39 -0.01
C THR A 55 -8.95 6.46 0.37
N CYS A 56 -7.89 6.09 1.08
CA CYS A 56 -6.81 7.00 1.47
C CYS A 56 -5.95 7.40 0.27
N ALA A 57 -5.66 6.46 -0.64
CA ALA A 57 -4.96 6.73 -1.89
C ALA A 57 -5.73 7.75 -2.76
N GLN A 58 -7.06 7.61 -2.88
CA GLN A 58 -7.91 8.59 -3.58
C GLN A 58 -7.87 9.97 -2.91
N LYS A 59 -7.87 10.05 -1.58
CA LYS A 59 -7.74 11.33 -0.86
C LYS A 59 -6.39 11.99 -1.16
N LEU A 60 -5.30 11.22 -1.15
CA LEU A 60 -3.96 11.68 -1.56
C LEU A 60 -3.94 12.23 -2.98
N HIS A 61 -4.61 11.53 -3.90
CA HIS A 61 -4.78 11.99 -5.28
C HIS A 61 -5.52 13.33 -5.33
N LYS A 62 -6.66 13.46 -4.64
CA LYS A 62 -7.44 14.71 -4.61
C LYS A 62 -6.69 15.87 -3.95
N SER A 63 -5.83 15.60 -2.97
CA SER A 63 -5.06 16.62 -2.26
C SER A 63 -3.77 17.03 -2.98
N HIS A 64 -3.46 16.47 -4.16
CA HIS A 64 -2.22 16.75 -4.90
C HIS A 64 -0.95 16.55 -4.08
N LYS A 65 -1.00 15.68 -3.06
CA LYS A 65 0.15 15.40 -2.19
C LYS A 65 1.04 14.34 -2.85
N PRO A 66 2.37 14.50 -2.81
CA PRO A 66 3.29 13.48 -3.31
C PRO A 66 3.18 12.19 -2.48
N CYS A 67 3.58 11.07 -3.08
CA CYS A 67 3.68 9.81 -2.35
C CYS A 67 4.70 9.97 -1.21
N PRO A 68 4.39 9.57 0.03
CA PRO A 68 5.27 9.76 1.20
C PRO A 68 6.54 8.90 1.18
N GLU A 69 6.83 8.19 0.09
CA GLU A 69 7.89 7.19 -0.02
C GLU A 69 9.30 7.80 -0.11
N SER A 70 9.43 9.11 -0.28
CA SER A 70 10.73 9.80 -0.19
C SER A 70 11.37 9.78 1.21
N GLN A 71 10.76 9.13 2.20
CA GLN A 71 11.26 9.07 3.59
C GLN A 71 11.30 7.66 4.20
N PHE A 72 10.99 6.61 3.42
CA PHE A 72 10.99 5.23 3.90
C PHE A 72 11.84 4.37 2.94
N ARG A 73 13.15 4.49 3.07
CA ARG A 73 14.12 3.54 2.50
C ARG A 73 14.34 2.39 3.48
#